data_AF-A0AAW9SH77-F1
#
_entry.id   AF-A0AAW9SH77-F1
#
_cell.length_a   1.000
_cell.length_b   1.000
_cell.length_c   1.000
_cell.angle_alpha   90.00
_cell.angle_beta   90.00
_cell.angle_gamma   90.00
#
_symmetry.space_group_name_H-M   'P 1'
#
loop_
_entity.id
_entity.type
_entity.pdbx_description
1 polymer ?
#
loop_
_entity_poly.entity_id
_entity_poly.type
_entity_poly.pdbx_seq_one_letter_code
_entity_poly.pdbx_strand_id
1 'polypeptide(L)'
;MKRLLILFIVFTASVCSLYSQNKTIKGRVLSEHLDILTGTSIMINDTVEVGRVDMNGFFQIDIPISKKRITFRFLGVEPTTIELVDDCNIEVVLMLSSTYDFISPRRVDRKRKKRYKKLPEIHKQAFEKGIFETENACYKREFESLYLSDRER
;
A
#
# COMPACT_ATOMS: atom_id res chain seq x y z
N MET A 1 -45.85 -10.31 -26.46
CA MET A 1 -45.42 -11.22 -25.37
C MET A 1 -43.99 -11.72 -25.56
N LYS A 2 -43.66 -12.53 -26.60
CA LYS A 2 -42.31 -13.11 -26.79
C LYS A 2 -41.16 -12.08 -26.95
N ARG A 3 -41.38 -10.98 -27.69
CA ARG A 3 -40.34 -9.93 -27.86
C ARG A 3 -40.06 -9.14 -26.58
N LEU A 4 -41.06 -8.95 -25.71
CA LEU A 4 -40.91 -8.31 -24.40
C LEU A 4 -40.14 -9.20 -23.42
N LEU A 5 -40.35 -10.52 -23.46
CA LEU A 5 -39.58 -11.48 -22.65
C LEU A 5 -38.09 -11.51 -23.03
N ILE A 6 -37.77 -11.44 -24.32
CA ILE A 6 -36.37 -11.39 -24.78
C ILE A 6 -35.68 -10.11 -24.32
N LEU A 7 -36.37 -8.95 -24.40
CA LEU A 7 -35.87 -7.68 -23.90
C LEU A 7 -35.63 -7.71 -22.38
N PHE A 8 -36.53 -8.36 -21.62
CA PHE A 8 -36.39 -8.49 -20.17
C PHE A 8 -35.18 -9.37 -19.80
N ILE A 9 -34.94 -10.47 -20.54
CA ILE A 9 -33.80 -11.38 -20.32
C ILE A 9 -32.47 -10.68 -20.67
N VAL A 10 -32.41 -9.90 -21.74
CA VAL A 10 -31.21 -9.13 -22.10
C VAL A 10 -30.93 -8.03 -21.07
N PHE A 11 -31.97 -7.39 -20.54
CA PHE A 11 -31.85 -6.37 -19.52
C PHE A 11 -31.34 -6.94 -18.18
N THR A 12 -31.84 -8.11 -17.75
CA THR A 12 -31.37 -8.76 -16.51
C THR A 12 -29.95 -9.33 -16.64
N ALA A 13 -29.57 -9.85 -17.81
CA ALA A 13 -28.20 -10.31 -18.05
C ALA A 13 -27.17 -9.16 -18.01
N SER A 14 -27.56 -7.94 -18.43
CA SER A 14 -26.68 -6.77 -18.41
C SER A 14 -26.36 -6.31 -16.98
N VAL A 15 -27.31 -6.32 -16.05
CA VAL A 15 -27.07 -5.90 -14.65
C VAL A 15 -26.23 -6.90 -13.86
N CYS A 16 -26.25 -8.19 -14.23
CA CYS A 16 -25.43 -9.23 -13.58
C CYS A 16 -23.95 -9.21 -13.97
N SER A 17 -23.53 -8.38 -14.94
CA SER A 17 -22.12 -8.28 -15.36
C SER A 17 -21.26 -7.31 -14.52
N LEU A 18 -21.85 -6.64 -13.53
CA LEU A 18 -21.17 -5.69 -12.64
C LEU A 18 -20.45 -6.36 -11.45
N TYR A 19 -20.04 -7.63 -11.58
CA TYR A 19 -19.09 -8.19 -10.64
C TYR A 19 -17.73 -7.51 -10.86
N SER A 20 -17.35 -6.62 -9.95
CA SER A 20 -16.00 -6.08 -9.87
C SER A 20 -15.02 -7.25 -9.83
N GLN A 21 -14.25 -7.43 -10.91
CA GLN A 21 -13.17 -8.39 -10.93
C GLN A 21 -12.17 -8.00 -9.85
N ASN A 22 -11.92 -8.91 -8.92
CA ASN A 22 -10.94 -8.74 -7.87
C ASN A 22 -9.64 -9.42 -8.29
N LYS A 23 -8.52 -8.87 -7.83
CA LYS A 23 -7.20 -9.50 -7.89
C LYS A 23 -6.68 -9.75 -6.49
N THR A 24 -5.98 -10.86 -6.31
CA THR A 24 -5.31 -11.20 -5.06
C THR A 24 -3.92 -10.60 -5.06
N ILE A 25 -3.58 -9.88 -4.01
CA ILE A 25 -2.25 -9.33 -3.77
C ILE A 25 -1.68 -10.00 -2.54
N LYS A 26 -0.42 -10.42 -2.64
CA LYS A 26 0.33 -10.98 -1.52
C LYS A 26 1.57 -10.14 -1.28
N GLY A 27 2.07 -10.21 -0.05
CA GLY A 27 3.26 -9.45 0.27
C GLY A 27 3.72 -9.62 1.70
N ARG A 28 4.77 -8.86 2.02
CA ARG A 28 5.41 -8.82 3.32
C ARG A 28 5.75 -7.39 3.71
N VAL A 29 5.67 -7.08 4.99
CA VAL A 29 5.91 -5.73 5.53
C VAL A 29 6.95 -5.77 6.65
N LEU A 30 7.94 -4.90 6.54
CA LEU A 30 8.98 -4.67 7.54
C LEU A 30 9.07 -3.19 7.94
N SER A 31 9.67 -2.92 9.09
CA SER A 31 10.09 -1.57 9.48
C SER A 31 11.40 -1.17 8.77
N GLU A 32 11.74 0.12 8.81
CA GLU A 32 13.05 0.63 8.36
C GLU A 32 14.25 0.10 9.19
N HIS A 33 13.98 -0.67 10.23
CA HIS A 33 14.97 -1.39 11.05
C HIS A 33 14.96 -2.90 10.83
N LEU A 34 14.22 -3.39 9.82
CA LEU A 34 14.06 -4.80 9.47
C LEU A 34 13.26 -5.62 10.51
N ASP A 35 12.51 -4.95 11.37
CA ASP A 35 11.57 -5.62 12.27
C ASP A 35 10.30 -5.99 11.53
N ILE A 36 9.73 -7.13 11.88
CA ILE A 36 8.43 -7.58 11.36
C ILE A 36 7.33 -6.64 11.90
N LEU A 37 6.53 -6.07 11.00
CA LEU A 37 5.39 -5.23 11.36
C LEU A 37 4.09 -6.02 11.29
N THR A 38 3.51 -6.32 12.44
CA THR A 38 2.28 -7.09 12.58
C THR A 38 1.08 -6.16 12.73
N GLY A 39 -0.11 -6.62 12.35
CA GLY A 39 -1.37 -5.89 12.56
C GLY A 39 -1.49 -4.58 11.78
N THR A 40 -0.61 -4.32 10.81
CA THR A 40 -0.69 -3.15 9.94
C THR A 40 -1.94 -3.24 9.06
N SER A 41 -2.82 -2.25 9.13
CA SER A 41 -4.02 -2.17 8.28
C SER A 41 -3.65 -1.76 6.87
N ILE A 42 -4.29 -2.41 5.90
CA ILE A 42 -4.15 -2.12 4.47
C ILE A 42 -5.46 -1.50 3.99
N MET A 43 -5.37 -0.29 3.45
CA MET A 43 -6.51 0.54 3.10
C MET A 43 -6.57 0.82 1.60
N ILE A 44 -7.77 0.91 1.04
CA ILE A 44 -8.04 1.47 -0.30
C ILE A 44 -8.90 2.74 -0.18
N ASN A 45 -8.71 3.69 -1.10
CA ASN A 45 -9.39 5.01 -1.07
C ASN A 45 -9.27 5.71 0.30
N ASP A 46 -8.16 5.46 1.00
CA ASP A 46 -7.81 5.96 2.34
C ASP A 46 -8.77 5.63 3.51
N THR A 47 -9.92 5.00 3.22
CA THR A 47 -11.02 4.84 4.18
C THR A 47 -11.49 3.39 4.34
N VAL A 48 -11.28 2.53 3.35
CA VAL A 48 -11.78 1.15 3.37
C VAL A 48 -10.64 0.19 3.71
N GLU A 49 -10.72 -0.46 4.87
CA GLU A 49 -9.78 -1.52 5.25
C GLU A 49 -10.09 -2.79 4.45
N VAL A 50 -9.08 -3.34 3.78
CA VAL A 50 -9.19 -4.55 2.95
C VAL A 50 -8.44 -5.74 3.53
N GLY A 51 -7.63 -5.52 4.57
CA GLY A 51 -6.94 -6.59 5.28
C GLY A 51 -5.92 -6.05 6.28
N ARG A 52 -5.29 -6.99 6.99
CA ARG A 52 -4.22 -6.72 7.96
C ARG A 52 -3.04 -7.65 7.73
N VAL A 53 -1.87 -7.15 8.09
CA VAL A 53 -0.64 -7.95 8.13
C VAL A 53 -0.68 -8.91 9.33
N ASP A 54 -0.31 -10.15 9.09
CA ASP A 54 -0.29 -11.22 10.09
C ASP A 54 0.89 -11.10 11.08
N MET A 55 1.05 -12.10 11.95
CA MET A 55 2.10 -12.12 12.98
C MET A 55 3.52 -12.32 12.42
N ASN A 56 3.65 -12.81 11.19
CA ASN A 56 4.92 -13.08 10.53
C ASN A 56 5.31 -11.96 9.54
N GLY A 57 4.48 -10.91 9.45
CA GLY A 57 4.67 -9.77 8.56
C GLY A 57 4.08 -9.99 7.17
N PHE A 58 3.37 -11.09 6.92
CA PHE A 58 2.78 -11.38 5.61
C PHE A 58 1.36 -10.88 5.51
N PHE A 59 0.89 -10.64 4.29
CA PHE A 59 -0.51 -10.35 4.01
C PHE A 59 -0.95 -10.98 2.70
N GLN A 60 -2.25 -11.24 2.61
CA GLN A 60 -2.93 -11.60 1.39
C GLN A 60 -4.29 -10.90 1.39
N ILE A 61 -4.58 -10.10 0.36
CA ILE A 61 -5.82 -9.32 0.23
C ILE A 61 -6.40 -9.44 -1.16
N ASP A 62 -7.72 -9.36 -1.26
CA ASP A 62 -8.43 -9.28 -2.54
C ASP A 62 -8.95 -7.86 -2.74
N ILE A 63 -8.50 -7.20 -3.80
CA ILE A 63 -8.93 -5.83 -4.13
C ILE A 63 -9.49 -5.75 -5.56
N PRO A 64 -10.41 -4.83 -5.84
CA PRO A 64 -10.86 -4.58 -7.21
C PRO A 64 -9.69 -4.28 -8.16
N ILE A 65 -9.69 -4.83 -9.37
CA ILE A 65 -8.65 -4.58 -10.40
C ILE A 65 -8.51 -3.09 -10.71
N SER A 66 -9.59 -2.32 -10.59
CA SER A 66 -9.59 -0.87 -10.78
C SER A 66 -8.72 -0.10 -9.76
N LYS A 67 -8.42 -0.71 -8.60
CA LYS A 67 -7.61 -0.09 -7.55
C LYS A 67 -6.13 -0.31 -7.83
N LYS A 68 -5.42 0.81 -8.03
CA LYS A 68 -3.98 0.84 -8.28
C LYS A 68 -3.16 1.30 -7.08
N ARG A 69 -3.81 1.77 -6.01
CA ARG A 69 -3.16 2.32 -4.82
C ARG A 69 -3.69 1.64 -3.57
N ILE A 70 -2.77 1.29 -2.68
CA ILE A 70 -3.07 0.80 -1.33
C ILE A 70 -2.25 1.61 -0.32
N THR A 71 -2.81 1.83 0.85
CA THR A 71 -2.19 2.61 1.93
C THR A 71 -2.02 1.74 3.17
N PHE A 72 -0.79 1.63 3.66
CA PHE A 72 -0.47 0.94 4.92
C PHE A 72 -0.58 1.91 6.09
N ARG A 73 -1.27 1.50 7.16
CA ARG A 73 -1.46 2.29 8.38
C ARG A 73 -1.28 1.43 9.62
N PHE A 74 -0.49 1.93 10.56
CA PHE A 74 -0.32 1.32 11.87
C PHE A 74 0.10 2.40 12.88
N LEU A 75 -0.02 2.11 14.17
CA LEU A 75 0.47 3.01 15.21
C LEU A 75 2.00 3.02 15.19
N GLY A 76 2.61 4.20 15.19
CA GLY A 76 4.08 4.31 15.22
C GLY A 76 4.77 4.14 13.86
N VAL A 77 4.04 4.00 12.75
CA VAL A 77 4.59 4.10 11.38
C VAL A 77 4.07 5.33 10.66
N GLU A 78 4.83 5.84 9.69
CA GLU A 78 4.33 6.87 8.78
C GLU A 78 3.35 6.22 7.78
N PRO A 79 2.12 6.77 7.60
CA PRO A 79 1.19 6.27 6.59
C PRO A 79 1.87 6.24 5.23
N THR A 80 1.78 5.09 4.55
CA THR A 80 2.53 4.85 3.33
C THR A 80 1.61 4.36 2.23
N THR A 81 1.44 5.17 1.19
CA THR A 81 0.73 4.79 -0.02
C THR A 81 1.71 4.29 -1.07
N ILE A 82 1.39 3.17 -1.70
CA ILE A 82 2.13 2.63 -2.84
C ILE A 82 1.22 2.49 -4.05
N GLU A 83 1.80 2.65 -5.23
CA GLU A 83 1.20 2.39 -6.52
C GLU A 83 1.65 1.01 -7.02
N LEU A 84 0.66 0.16 -7.29
CA LEU A 84 0.83 -1.19 -7.80
C LEU A 84 1.15 -1.11 -9.30
N VAL A 85 2.26 -1.73 -9.71
CA VAL A 85 2.75 -1.68 -11.10
C VAL A 85 2.51 -2.98 -11.83
N ASP A 86 2.93 -4.10 -11.23
CA ASP A 86 2.88 -5.44 -11.82
C ASP A 86 2.17 -6.45 -10.89
N ASP A 87 1.98 -7.67 -11.38
CA ASP A 87 1.49 -8.81 -10.58
C ASP A 87 2.69 -9.53 -9.94
N CYS A 88 3.10 -9.06 -8.78
CA CYS A 88 4.28 -9.51 -8.06
C CYS A 88 4.05 -9.49 -6.54
N ASN A 89 4.89 -10.21 -5.80
CA ASN A 89 4.87 -10.17 -4.34
C ASN A 89 5.31 -8.78 -3.86
N ILE A 90 4.48 -8.16 -3.02
CA ILE A 90 4.64 -6.78 -2.56
C ILE A 90 5.44 -6.74 -1.26
N GLU A 91 6.71 -6.38 -1.33
CA GLU A 91 7.64 -6.37 -0.19
C GLU A 91 7.95 -4.94 0.26
N VAL A 92 7.34 -4.49 1.35
CA VAL A 92 7.29 -3.08 1.72
C VAL A 92 8.10 -2.80 2.98
N VAL A 93 8.94 -1.76 2.92
CA VAL A 93 9.62 -1.19 4.09
C VAL A 93 8.90 0.09 4.54
N LEU A 94 8.32 0.07 5.73
CA LEU A 94 7.64 1.21 6.34
C LEU A 94 8.58 2.00 7.24
N MET A 95 8.50 3.32 7.14
CA MET A 95 9.26 4.21 8.03
C MET A 95 8.54 4.33 9.36
N LEU A 96 9.30 4.31 10.46
CA LEU A 96 8.73 4.60 11.77
C LEU A 96 8.41 6.09 11.88
N SER A 97 7.25 6.37 12.48
CA SER A 97 6.87 7.72 12.86
C SER A 97 7.87 8.26 13.88
N SER A 98 8.27 9.52 13.72
CA SER A 98 9.21 10.16 14.64
C SER A 98 8.72 11.57 14.96
N THR A 99 8.68 11.89 16.24
CA THR A 99 8.47 13.24 16.72
C THR A 99 9.81 13.97 16.76
N TYR A 100 9.79 15.26 16.46
CA TYR A 100 10.98 16.08 16.49
C TYR A 100 10.70 17.36 17.25
N ASP A 101 11.40 17.55 18.36
CA ASP A 101 11.25 18.74 19.18
C ASP A 101 12.17 19.87 18.68
N PHE A 102 11.68 21.10 18.79
CA PHE A 102 12.45 22.33 18.54
C PHE A 102 13.11 22.45 17.15
N ILE A 103 12.54 21.84 16.11
CA ILE A 103 12.99 22.02 14.73
C ILE A 103 11.86 22.42 13.78
N SER A 104 12.20 23.16 12.73
CA SER A 104 11.20 23.62 11.76
C SER A 104 10.63 22.48 10.91
N PRO A 105 9.37 22.56 10.47
CA PRO A 105 8.73 21.56 9.60
C PRO A 105 9.55 21.21 8.34
N ARG A 106 10.16 22.22 7.70
CA ARG A 106 11.05 21.99 6.54
C ARG A 106 12.28 21.14 6.89
N ARG A 107 12.85 21.32 8.09
CA ARG A 107 13.98 20.51 8.57
C ARG A 107 13.54 19.08 8.90
N VAL A 108 12.33 18.90 9.45
CA VAL A 108 11.71 17.58 9.67
C VAL A 108 11.61 16.83 8.34
N ASP A 109 10.96 17.43 7.34
CA ASP A 109 10.80 16.78 6.02
C ASP A 109 12.13 16.48 5.34
N ARG A 110 13.14 17.35 5.49
CA ARG A 110 14.49 17.07 4.98
C ARG A 110 15.09 15.83 5.65
N LYS A 111 14.91 15.64 6.96
CA LYS A 111 15.36 14.43 7.67
C LYS A 111 14.59 13.20 7.21
N ARG A 112 13.26 13.29 7.12
CA ARG A 112 12.38 12.22 6.61
C ARG A 112 12.75 11.80 5.19
N LYS A 113 12.96 12.76 4.28
CA LYS A 113 13.41 12.49 2.90
C LYS A 113 14.77 11.81 2.84
N LYS A 114 15.69 12.11 3.78
CA LYS A 114 16.97 11.39 3.89
C LYS A 114 16.77 9.93 4.30
N ARG A 115 15.87 9.64 5.24
CA ARG A 115 15.51 8.25 5.62
C ARG A 115 14.85 7.52 4.45
N TYR A 116 13.86 8.16 3.82
CA TYR A 116 13.16 7.64 2.64
C TYR A 116 14.11 7.18 1.52
N LYS A 117 15.15 7.97 1.23
CA LYS A 117 16.15 7.63 0.22
C LYS A 117 16.95 6.36 0.51
N LYS A 118 16.98 5.89 1.76
CA LYS A 118 17.67 4.66 2.17
C LYS A 118 16.80 3.41 2.05
N LEU A 119 15.50 3.55 1.80
CA LEU A 119 14.59 2.40 1.74
C LEU A 119 14.96 1.36 0.67
N PRO A 120 15.44 1.73 -0.54
CA PRO A 120 15.91 0.73 -1.51
C PRO A 120 17.10 -0.10 -0.98
N GLU A 121 18.02 0.54 -0.26
CA GLU A 121 19.16 -0.15 0.38
C GLU A 121 18.67 -1.09 1.48
N ILE A 122 17.71 -0.67 2.29
CA ILE A 122 17.11 -1.51 3.34
C ILE A 122 16.36 -2.71 2.73
N HIS A 123 15.64 -2.50 1.63
CA HIS A 123 15.00 -3.60 0.89
C HIS A 123 16.03 -4.61 0.40
N LYS A 124 17.12 -4.15 -0.19
CA LYS A 124 18.23 -5.02 -0.62
C LYS A 124 18.83 -5.79 0.56
N GLN A 125 19.03 -5.14 1.71
CA GLN A 125 19.50 -5.82 2.93
C GLN A 125 18.52 -6.89 3.42
N ALA A 126 17.21 -6.66 3.31
CA ALA A 126 16.20 -7.66 3.66
C ALA A 126 16.26 -8.87 2.72
N PHE A 127 16.50 -8.65 1.42
CA PHE A 127 16.73 -9.70 0.43
C PHE A 127 18.00 -10.51 0.72
N GLU A 128 19.12 -9.84 0.97
CA GLU A 128 20.39 -10.51 1.32
C GLU A 128 20.30 -11.36 2.60
N LYS A 129 19.41 -10.97 3.52
CA LYS A 129 19.09 -11.75 4.74
C LYS A 129 18.07 -12.86 4.52
N GLY A 130 17.52 -13.02 3.32
CA GLY A 130 16.49 -14.01 2.99
C GLY A 130 15.11 -13.71 3.62
N ILE A 131 14.87 -12.47 4.05
CA ILE A 131 13.57 -12.04 4.60
C ILE A 131 12.62 -11.67 3.45
N PHE A 132 13.17 -11.04 2.41
CA PHE A 132 12.50 -10.73 1.15
C PHE A 132 12.98 -11.65 0.03
N GLU A 133 12.10 -11.90 -0.93
CA GLU A 133 12.30 -12.75 -2.10
C GLU A 133 12.91 -11.97 -3.28
N THR A 134 12.70 -10.65 -3.33
CA THR A 134 13.14 -9.81 -4.45
C THR A 134 14.22 -8.82 -4.04
N GLU A 135 15.19 -8.55 -4.93
CA GLU A 135 16.25 -7.57 -4.64
C GLU A 135 15.70 -6.14 -4.57
N ASN A 136 14.71 -5.81 -5.42
CA ASN A 136 14.14 -4.48 -5.59
C ASN A 136 12.62 -4.49 -5.41
N ALA A 137 12.11 -3.40 -4.82
CA ALA A 137 10.68 -3.23 -4.59
C ALA A 137 9.86 -3.23 -5.89
N CYS A 138 8.79 -4.03 -5.90
CA CYS A 138 7.89 -4.16 -7.05
C CYS A 138 6.66 -3.24 -6.96
N TYR A 139 6.89 -1.98 -6.61
CA TYR A 139 5.86 -0.95 -6.57
C TYR A 139 6.48 0.44 -6.75
N LYS A 140 5.65 1.42 -7.11
CA LYS A 140 6.05 2.82 -7.09
C LYS A 140 5.62 3.46 -5.78
N ARG A 141 6.50 4.25 -5.20
CA ARG A 141 6.24 5.05 -4.01
C ARG A 141 6.89 6.40 -4.21
N GLU A 142 6.20 7.45 -3.80
CA GLU A 142 6.73 8.81 -3.77
C GLU A 142 6.89 9.28 -2.33
N PHE A 143 7.80 10.22 -2.11
CA PHE A 143 7.96 10.83 -0.80
C PHE A 143 6.91 11.92 -0.61
N GLU A 144 6.02 11.71 0.37
CA GLU A 144 5.00 12.69 0.74
C GLU A 144 5.49 13.58 1.91
N SER A 145 5.53 14.89 1.66
CA SER A 145 5.81 15.89 2.68
C SER A 145 4.64 15.99 3.65
N LEU A 146 4.90 16.07 4.95
CA LEU A 146 3.86 16.24 5.95
C LEU A 146 3.38 17.70 6.08
N TYR A 147 4.13 18.66 5.54
CA TYR A 147 3.95 20.08 5.85
C TYR A 147 3.92 21.01 4.63
N LEU A 148 4.16 20.50 3.42
CA LEU A 148 4.23 21.31 2.20
C LEU A 148 3.00 21.13 1.30
N SER A 149 2.19 20.09 1.47
CA SER A 149 0.95 19.88 0.72
C SER A 149 -0.14 20.91 1.01
N ASP A 150 -0.10 21.56 2.18
CA ASP A 150 -1.16 22.45 2.67
C ASP A 150 -0.98 23.91 2.24
N ARG A 151 0.00 24.22 1.38
CA ARG A 151 0.21 25.58 0.83
C ARG A 151 -0.42 25.80 -0.55
N GLU A 152 -1.02 24.77 -1.13
CA GLU A 152 -1.67 24.82 -2.46
C GLU A 152 -3.18 24.55 -2.40
N ARG A 153 -3.80 24.67 -1.22
CA ARG A 153 -5.25 24.51 -1.03
C ARG A 153 -5.87 25.71 -0.33
#